data_AF-A0A950KF05-F1
#
_entry.id   AF-A0A950KF05-F1
#
_cell.length_a   1.000
_cell.length_b   1.000
_cell.length_c   1.000
_cell.angle_alpha   90.00
_cell.angle_beta   90.00
_cell.angle_gamma   90.00
#
_symmetry.space_group_name_H-M   'P 1'
#
loop_
_entity.id
_entity.type
_entity.pdbx_description
1 polymer ?
#
loop_
_entity_poly.entity_id
_entity_poly.type
_entity_poly.pdbx_seq_one_letter_code
_entity_poly.pdbx_strand_id
1 'polypeptide(L)'
;MTTPADSDARKRFVEKHDRNFAVVAAAGAGKTRAIVERIVAIAHRDLEAVSKLVVVTYTNTAAREFKRRVTATVLERSKASRATAVLNSLDRAFFGTIHSFCLGLLSDHQLELGFPSRLKTITPAEGRRLWEDFLNGPEAEQLIRSHSLTKKLLRFCSFDDLLAVANRMESALPRVNAGEPPSALDLSILEGLRARGGQAEVRRRLLREFERYNRALRSADEFVGLPDLDSASNGLKPLCREIFRPLSAWLEDAAGEWASDLVAFYCRQRHRDGLLTFSDQ
;
A
#
# COMPACT_ATOMS: atom_id res chain seq x y z
N MET A 1 34.60 30.11 -20.89
CA MET A 1 33.74 29.00 -20.43
C MET A 1 32.48 29.02 -21.27
N THR A 2 32.19 27.95 -22.02
CA THR A 2 30.98 27.82 -22.84
C THR A 2 29.75 27.68 -21.94
N THR A 3 28.75 28.53 -22.16
CA THR A 3 27.47 28.45 -21.46
C THR A 3 26.78 27.13 -21.80
N PRO A 4 26.37 26.32 -20.80
CA PRO A 4 25.65 25.08 -21.06
C PRO A 4 24.35 25.34 -21.84
N ALA A 5 23.99 24.43 -22.74
CA ALA A 5 22.77 24.56 -23.55
C ALA A 5 21.48 24.61 -22.70
N ASP A 6 21.52 24.14 -21.44
CA ASP A 6 20.40 24.15 -20.50
C ASP A 6 20.35 25.39 -19.58
N SER A 7 21.18 26.41 -19.83
CA SER A 7 21.32 27.59 -18.95
C SER A 7 19.99 28.33 -18.73
N ASP A 8 19.19 28.52 -19.78
CA ASP A 8 17.89 29.19 -19.67
C ASP A 8 16.90 28.40 -18.82
N ALA A 9 16.91 27.07 -18.95
CA ALA A 9 16.08 26.19 -18.14
C ALA A 9 16.48 26.25 -16.66
N ARG A 10 17.79 26.28 -16.36
CA ARG A 10 18.31 26.44 -14.99
C ARG A 10 17.91 27.79 -14.40
N LYS A 11 18.11 28.87 -15.15
CA LYS A 11 17.73 30.23 -14.71
C LYS A 11 16.24 30.32 -14.40
N ARG A 12 15.40 29.79 -15.29
CA ARG A 12 13.95 29.70 -15.07
C ARG A 12 13.59 28.89 -13.82
N PHE A 13 14.25 27.76 -13.59
CA PHE A 13 14.07 26.95 -12.38
C PHE A 13 14.60 27.62 -11.11
N VAL A 14 15.51 28.58 -11.16
CA VAL A 14 15.97 29.31 -9.96
C VAL A 14 15.07 30.51 -9.66
N GLU A 15 14.64 31.24 -10.69
CA GLU A 15 13.98 32.55 -10.55
C GLU A 15 12.45 32.49 -10.41
N LYS A 16 11.79 31.48 -10.99
CA LYS A 16 10.31 31.42 -11.01
C LYS A 16 9.77 30.61 -9.83
N HIS A 17 9.04 31.26 -8.92
CA HIS A 17 8.48 30.63 -7.71
C HIS A 17 6.94 30.50 -7.74
N ASP A 18 6.30 30.99 -8.80
CA ASP A 18 4.85 31.08 -8.99
C ASP A 18 4.20 29.83 -9.62
N ARG A 19 4.97 28.75 -9.78
CA ARG A 19 4.55 27.57 -10.53
C ARG A 19 5.31 26.31 -10.12
N ASN A 20 4.75 25.17 -10.47
CA ASN A 20 5.36 23.86 -10.26
C ASN A 20 6.37 23.52 -11.38
N PHE A 21 7.40 22.77 -11.02
CA PHE A 21 8.43 22.29 -11.94
C PHE A 21 8.60 20.77 -11.80
N ALA A 22 8.59 20.07 -12.94
CA ALA A 22 9.14 18.73 -13.07
C ALA A 22 10.48 18.84 -13.79
N VAL A 23 11.57 18.44 -13.13
CA VAL A 23 12.93 18.57 -13.67
C VAL A 23 13.46 17.19 -14.04
N VAL A 24 13.64 16.95 -15.34
CA VAL A 24 14.25 15.73 -15.88
C VAL A 24 15.69 16.03 -16.25
N ALA A 25 16.65 15.30 -15.67
CA ALA A 25 18.06 15.45 -16.00
C ALA A 25 18.83 14.16 -15.76
N ALA A 26 19.84 13.90 -16.59
CA ALA A 26 20.73 12.75 -16.47
C ALA A 26 21.48 12.72 -15.11
N ALA A 27 22.03 11.56 -14.77
CA ALA A 27 22.97 11.45 -13.65
C ALA A 27 24.15 12.42 -13.87
N GLY A 28 24.65 13.03 -12.79
CA GLY A 28 25.76 14.00 -12.89
C GLY A 28 25.38 15.40 -13.43
N ALA A 29 24.17 15.62 -13.96
CA ALA A 29 23.75 16.92 -14.51
C ALA A 29 23.59 18.07 -13.47
N GLY A 30 23.95 17.84 -12.21
CA GLY A 30 23.90 18.87 -11.16
C GLY A 30 22.49 19.20 -10.65
N LYS A 31 21.57 18.23 -10.64
CA LYS A 31 20.20 18.38 -10.09
C LYS A 31 20.21 18.99 -8.69
N THR A 32 20.96 18.38 -7.78
CA THR A 32 21.10 18.86 -6.40
C THR A 32 21.63 20.29 -6.35
N ARG A 33 22.62 20.63 -7.19
CA ARG A 33 23.15 22.01 -7.27
C ARG A 33 22.05 22.98 -7.69
N ALA A 34 21.27 22.67 -8.74
CA ALA A 34 20.18 23.54 -9.17
C ALA A 34 19.13 23.77 -8.07
N ILE A 35 18.81 22.76 -7.26
CA ILE A 35 17.86 22.92 -6.14
C ILE A 35 18.49 23.75 -5.00
N VAL A 36 19.78 23.57 -4.69
CA VAL A 36 20.49 24.47 -3.74
C VAL A 36 20.38 25.92 -4.20
N GLU A 37 20.70 26.19 -5.47
CA GLU A 37 20.64 27.55 -6.04
C GLU A 37 19.23 28.14 -5.93
N ARG A 38 18.19 27.32 -6.15
CA ARG A 38 16.79 27.74 -5.99
C ARG A 38 16.48 28.12 -4.55
N ILE A 39 16.89 27.31 -3.56
CA ILE A 39 16.65 27.60 -2.14
C ILE A 39 17.38 28.89 -1.74
N VAL A 40 18.62 29.09 -2.18
CA VAL A 40 19.38 30.32 -1.91
C VAL A 40 18.72 31.54 -2.56
N ALA A 41 18.20 31.41 -3.78
CA ALA A 41 17.46 32.48 -4.44
C ALA A 41 16.15 32.84 -3.71
N ILE A 42 15.41 31.84 -3.22
CA ILE A 42 14.24 32.06 -2.34
C ILE A 42 14.69 32.81 -1.09
N ALA A 43 15.76 32.34 -0.44
CA ALA A 43 16.27 32.91 0.79
C ALA A 43 16.69 34.37 0.63
N HIS A 44 17.19 34.79 -0.54
CA HIS A 44 17.50 36.19 -0.84
C HIS A 44 16.27 37.07 -1.05
N ARG A 45 15.20 36.51 -1.61
CA ARG A 45 13.96 37.24 -1.93
C ARG A 45 13.02 37.36 -0.73
N ASP A 46 12.85 36.28 0.03
CA ASP A 46 11.91 36.18 1.14
C ASP A 46 12.46 35.23 2.21
N LEU A 47 12.81 35.79 3.37
CA LEU A 47 13.32 35.03 4.52
C LEU A 47 12.24 34.17 5.17
N GLU A 48 11.00 34.65 5.24
CA GLU A 48 9.89 33.93 5.87
C GLU A 48 9.44 32.74 5.02
N ALA A 49 9.62 32.79 3.71
CA ALA A 49 9.39 31.64 2.84
C ALA A 49 10.34 30.48 3.15
N VAL A 50 11.57 30.76 3.62
CA VAL A 50 12.57 29.73 3.91
C VAL A 50 12.13 28.84 5.07
N SER A 51 11.61 29.43 6.14
CA SER A 51 11.16 28.68 7.33
C SER A 51 9.99 27.74 7.04
N LYS A 52 9.27 27.98 5.94
CA LYS A 52 8.11 27.18 5.48
C LYS A 52 8.48 26.11 4.45
N LEU A 53 9.77 25.97 4.10
CA LEU A 53 10.20 24.98 3.13
C LEU A 53 10.08 23.56 3.69
N VAL A 54 9.56 22.67 2.85
CA VAL A 54 9.56 21.22 3.08
C VAL A 54 10.41 20.58 1.99
N VAL A 55 11.56 20.04 2.39
CA VAL A 55 12.52 19.41 1.50
C VAL A 55 12.60 17.93 1.82
N VAL A 56 11.98 17.12 0.96
CA VAL A 56 11.94 15.66 1.09
C VAL A 56 12.96 14.98 0.18
N THR A 57 13.59 13.93 0.69
CA THR A 57 14.54 13.07 -0.06
C THR A 57 14.28 11.60 0.27
N TYR A 58 14.95 10.69 -0.45
CA TYR A 58 14.78 9.25 -0.23
C TYR A 58 15.37 8.77 1.10
N THR A 59 16.44 9.42 1.61
CA THR A 59 17.10 9.01 2.86
C THR A 59 17.39 10.20 3.75
N ASN A 60 17.36 9.98 5.08
CA ASN A 60 17.74 11.01 6.05
C ASN A 60 19.18 11.49 5.85
N THR A 61 20.08 10.63 5.38
CA THR A 61 21.46 10.99 5.04
C THR A 61 21.49 11.98 3.88
N ALA A 62 20.72 11.74 2.81
CA ALA A 62 20.63 12.64 1.67
C ALA A 62 20.00 13.98 2.07
N ALA A 63 18.95 13.98 2.90
CA ALA A 63 18.36 15.21 3.43
C ALA A 63 19.37 16.05 4.22
N ARG A 64 20.11 15.42 5.15
CA ARG A 64 21.17 16.07 5.93
C ARG A 64 22.28 16.63 5.05
N GLU A 65 22.75 15.82 4.10
CA GLU A 65 23.77 16.28 3.15
C GLU A 65 23.26 17.47 2.34
N PHE A 66 22.00 17.45 1.93
CA PHE A 66 21.39 18.51 1.16
C PHE A 66 21.25 19.80 1.97
N LYS A 67 20.78 19.73 3.23
CA LYS A 67 20.78 20.88 4.16
C LYS A 67 22.18 21.46 4.32
N ARG A 68 23.20 20.60 4.53
CA ARG A 68 24.61 21.03 4.64
C ARG A 68 25.09 21.77 3.40
N ARG A 69 24.74 21.31 2.20
CA ARG A 69 25.09 21.99 0.94
C ARG A 69 24.45 23.37 0.85
N VAL A 70 23.17 23.50 1.23
CA VAL A 70 22.50 24.82 1.29
C VAL A 70 23.19 25.74 2.28
N THR A 71 23.44 25.28 3.52
CA THR A 71 24.16 26.04 4.55
C THR A 71 25.51 26.54 4.05
N ALA A 72 26.31 25.66 3.45
CA ALA A 72 27.63 26.03 2.92
C ALA A 72 27.54 27.11 1.83
N THR A 73 26.61 26.97 0.88
CA THR A 73 26.41 27.97 -0.17
C THR A 73 25.92 29.31 0.36
N VAL A 74 25.04 29.31 1.38
CA VAL A 74 24.61 30.54 2.05
C VAL A 74 25.78 31.26 2.72
N LEU A 75 26.62 30.53 3.45
CA LEU A 75 27.81 31.07 4.12
C LEU A 75 28.83 31.64 3.13
N GLU A 76 29.03 30.98 1.99
CA GLU A 76 29.98 31.41 0.96
C GLU A 76 29.52 32.70 0.25
N ARG A 77 28.22 32.85 0.01
CA ARG A 77 27.71 33.88 -0.92
C ARG A 77 26.99 35.05 -0.27
N SER A 78 26.59 34.93 1.00
CA SER A 78 25.87 35.98 1.72
C SER A 78 26.79 36.77 2.65
N LYS A 79 26.54 38.08 2.77
CA LYS A 79 27.17 38.88 3.85
C LYS A 79 26.80 38.28 5.22
N ALA A 80 27.71 38.37 6.19
CA ALA A 80 27.58 37.72 7.50
C ALA A 80 26.21 37.91 8.17
N SER A 81 25.71 39.15 8.28
CA SER A 81 24.40 39.43 8.88
C SER A 81 23.23 38.76 8.15
N ARG A 82 23.29 38.71 6.82
CA ARG A 82 22.26 38.05 5.99
C ARG A 82 22.35 36.54 6.10
N ALA A 83 23.56 35.99 6.11
CA ALA A 83 23.79 34.56 6.28
C ALA A 83 23.17 34.07 7.60
N THR A 84 23.42 34.78 8.71
CA THR A 84 22.83 34.44 10.02
C THR A 84 21.30 34.39 9.96
N ALA A 85 20.64 35.38 9.35
CA ALA A 85 19.18 35.40 9.23
C ALA A 85 18.63 34.22 8.39
N VAL A 86 19.31 33.87 7.29
CA VAL A 86 18.93 32.73 6.46
C VAL A 86 19.09 31.42 7.22
N LEU A 87 20.22 31.24 7.93
CA LEU A 87 20.50 30.03 8.69
C LEU A 87 19.46 29.81 9.79
N ASN A 88 19.10 30.86 10.53
CA ASN A 88 18.03 30.80 11.53
C ASN A 88 16.67 30.37 10.92
N SER A 89 16.40 30.80 9.68
CA SER A 89 15.17 30.41 8.96
C SER A 89 15.25 28.97 8.45
N LEU A 90 16.41 28.54 7.93
CA LEU A 90 16.66 27.17 7.48
C LEU A 90 16.60 26.14 8.61
N ASP A 91 16.82 26.55 9.86
CA ASP A 91 16.67 25.67 11.01
C ASP A 91 15.21 25.35 11.36
N ARG A 92 14.28 26.21 10.94
CA ARG A 92 12.84 25.95 11.05
C ARG A 92 12.28 25.17 9.85
N ALA A 93 12.99 25.19 8.72
CA ALA A 93 12.61 24.46 7.53
C ALA A 93 12.76 22.94 7.73
N PHE A 94 11.86 22.16 7.13
CA PHE A 94 11.91 20.71 7.20
C PHE A 94 12.88 20.14 6.14
N PHE A 95 13.82 19.31 6.58
CA PHE A 95 14.69 18.50 5.71
C PHE A 95 14.66 17.05 6.19
N GLY A 96 14.10 16.15 5.40
CA GLY A 96 13.96 14.75 5.81
C GLY A 96 13.48 13.84 4.70
N THR A 97 12.92 12.71 5.11
CA THR A 97 12.15 11.84 4.22
C THR A 97 10.67 12.22 4.23
N ILE A 98 9.90 11.72 3.25
CA ILE A 98 8.44 11.88 3.27
C ILE A 98 7.82 11.29 4.53
N HIS A 99 8.26 10.11 4.96
CA HIS A 99 7.79 9.47 6.20
C HIS A 99 8.02 10.32 7.44
N SER A 100 9.23 10.88 7.60
CA SER A 100 9.54 11.77 8.73
C SER A 100 8.72 13.06 8.71
N PHE A 101 8.31 13.54 7.52
CA PHE A 101 7.43 14.68 7.38
C PHE A 101 6.00 14.33 7.82
N CYS A 102 5.45 13.22 7.31
CA CYS A 102 4.13 12.73 7.67
C CYS A 102 4.02 12.43 9.18
N LEU A 103 5.03 11.80 9.77
CA LEU A 103 5.07 11.55 11.21
C LEU A 103 5.08 12.84 12.04
N GLY A 104 5.78 13.88 11.56
CA GLY A 104 5.74 15.20 12.17
C GLY A 104 4.33 15.80 12.15
N LEU A 105 3.69 15.80 10.97
CA LEU A 105 2.30 16.26 10.83
C LEU A 105 1.32 15.49 11.72
N LEU A 106 1.44 14.16 11.77
CA LEU A 106 0.61 13.32 12.64
C LEU A 106 0.82 13.68 14.11
N SER A 107 2.06 13.93 14.52
CA SER A 107 2.38 14.30 15.91
C SER A 107 1.83 15.69 16.27
N ASP A 108 1.92 16.65 15.35
CA ASP A 108 1.41 18.01 15.53
C ASP A 108 -0.12 18.05 15.67
N HIS A 109 -0.82 17.14 14.98
CA HIS A 109 -2.30 17.07 14.95
C HIS A 109 -2.88 15.85 15.68
N GLN A 110 -2.09 15.14 16.52
CA GLN A 110 -2.49 13.85 17.09
C GLN A 110 -3.80 13.91 17.89
N LEU A 111 -4.03 14.98 18.66
CA LEU A 111 -5.24 15.15 19.47
C LEU A 111 -6.49 15.37 18.61
N GLU A 112 -6.38 16.15 17.53
CA GLU A 112 -7.47 16.42 16.59
C GLU A 112 -7.87 15.15 15.82
N LEU A 113 -6.91 14.27 15.57
CA LEU A 113 -7.08 12.99 14.88
C LEU A 113 -7.53 11.84 15.81
N GLY A 114 -7.61 12.07 17.12
CA GLY A 114 -8.01 11.05 18.09
C GLY A 114 -6.91 10.03 18.45
N PHE A 115 -5.64 10.35 18.13
CA PHE A 115 -4.48 9.57 18.59
C PHE A 115 -4.13 9.92 20.04
N PRO A 116 -3.48 8.99 20.77
CA PRO A 116 -2.94 9.29 22.09
C PRO A 116 -1.79 10.29 22.02
N SER A 117 -1.41 10.85 23.17
CA SER A 117 -0.38 11.89 23.27
C SER A 117 1.05 11.43 22.99
N ARG A 118 1.28 10.13 22.84
CA ARG A 118 2.56 9.55 22.42
C ARG A 118 2.35 8.61 21.26
N LEU A 119 2.96 8.95 20.14
CA LEU A 119 3.07 8.10 18.96
C LEU A 119 4.45 7.40 18.95
N LYS A 120 4.45 6.11 18.66
CA LYS A 120 5.66 5.29 18.47
C LYS A 120 5.58 4.55 17.14
N THR A 121 6.58 4.74 16.29
CA THR A 121 6.76 3.89 15.12
C THR A 121 7.27 2.51 15.55
N ILE A 122 6.62 1.45 15.10
CA ILE A 122 7.01 0.06 15.37
C ILE A 122 7.80 -0.52 14.20
N THR A 123 8.75 -1.39 14.52
CA THR A 123 9.52 -2.16 13.54
C THR A 123 8.69 -3.31 12.95
N PRO A 124 9.06 -3.86 11.78
CA PRO A 124 8.37 -5.03 11.22
C PRO A 124 8.34 -6.25 12.15
N ALA A 125 9.39 -6.43 12.97
CA ALA A 125 9.45 -7.53 13.95
C ALA A 125 8.48 -7.32 15.12
N GLU A 126 8.42 -6.09 15.66
CA GLU A 126 7.40 -5.73 16.67
C GLU A 126 5.99 -5.86 16.10
N GLY A 127 5.78 -5.42 14.86
CA GLY A 127 4.49 -5.52 14.17
C GLY A 127 4.00 -6.96 13.98
N ARG A 128 4.91 -7.89 13.63
CA ARG A 128 4.56 -9.32 13.54
C ARG A 128 4.12 -9.89 14.88
N ARG A 129 4.87 -9.57 15.94
CA ARG A 129 4.52 -10.03 17.29
C ARG A 129 3.17 -9.47 17.75
N LEU A 130 2.92 -8.19 17.54
CA LEU A 130 1.65 -7.56 17.88
C LEU A 130 0.46 -8.15 17.11
N TRP A 131 0.69 -8.54 15.85
CA TRP A 131 -0.33 -9.25 15.06
C TRP A 131 -0.63 -10.63 15.64
N GLU A 132 0.37 -11.39 16.02
CA GLU A 132 0.21 -12.70 16.68
C GLU A 132 -0.51 -12.55 18.04
N ASP A 133 -0.13 -11.57 18.84
CA ASP A 133 -0.77 -11.26 20.13
C ASP A 133 -2.25 -10.86 19.91
N PHE A 134 -2.53 -10.06 18.88
CA PHE A 134 -3.89 -9.67 18.49
C PHE A 134 -4.75 -10.89 18.10
N LEU A 135 -4.24 -11.77 17.23
CA LEU A 135 -4.99 -12.95 16.78
C LEU A 135 -5.31 -13.92 17.92
N ASN A 136 -4.47 -13.98 18.94
CA ASN A 136 -4.71 -14.79 20.15
C ASN A 136 -5.58 -14.07 21.20
N GLY A 137 -5.98 -12.83 20.94
CA GLY A 137 -6.81 -12.01 21.83
C GLY A 137 -8.32 -12.27 21.67
N PRO A 138 -9.12 -11.98 22.72
CA PRO A 138 -10.55 -12.22 22.71
C PRO A 138 -11.31 -11.36 21.68
N GLU A 139 -10.81 -10.17 21.37
CA GLU A 139 -11.43 -9.27 20.38
C GLU A 139 -11.35 -9.83 18.96
N ALA A 140 -10.19 -10.38 18.58
CA ALA A 140 -10.02 -11.04 17.28
C ALA A 140 -10.87 -12.30 17.21
N GLU A 141 -10.88 -13.12 18.26
CA GLU A 141 -11.72 -14.32 18.36
C GLU A 141 -13.20 -13.98 18.18
N GLN A 142 -13.69 -12.94 18.86
CA GLN A 142 -15.08 -12.49 18.73
C GLN A 142 -15.39 -11.96 17.34
N LEU A 143 -14.51 -11.15 16.74
CA LEU A 143 -14.69 -10.61 15.40
C LEU A 143 -14.79 -11.75 14.38
N ILE A 144 -13.85 -12.70 14.42
CA ILE A 144 -13.82 -13.85 13.51
C ILE A 144 -15.07 -14.71 13.68
N ARG A 145 -15.51 -14.98 14.92
CA ARG A 145 -16.73 -15.77 15.18
C ARG A 145 -18.02 -15.10 14.71
N SER A 146 -18.10 -13.79 14.85
CA SER A 146 -19.31 -13.02 14.50
C SER A 146 -19.36 -12.59 13.03
N HIS A 147 -18.23 -12.64 12.32
CA HIS A 147 -18.17 -12.27 10.91
C HIS A 147 -19.00 -13.20 10.03
N SER A 148 -19.90 -12.63 9.24
CA SER A 148 -20.87 -13.35 8.40
C SER A 148 -20.21 -14.28 7.36
N LEU A 149 -19.07 -13.86 6.81
CA LEU A 149 -18.29 -14.61 5.83
C LEU A 149 -17.44 -15.76 6.40
N THR A 150 -17.13 -15.80 7.70
CA THR A 150 -16.19 -16.79 8.25
C THR A 150 -16.62 -18.22 7.93
N LYS A 151 -17.87 -18.58 8.27
CA LYS A 151 -18.39 -19.93 7.98
C LYS A 151 -18.47 -20.22 6.48
N LYS A 152 -18.77 -19.21 5.66
CA LYS A 152 -18.90 -19.35 4.21
C LYS A 152 -17.55 -19.63 3.55
N LEU A 153 -16.51 -18.91 3.96
CA LEU A 153 -15.14 -19.06 3.45
C LEU A 153 -14.49 -20.37 3.89
N LEU A 154 -14.72 -20.79 5.14
CA LEU A 154 -14.20 -22.06 5.67
C LEU A 154 -14.74 -23.31 4.96
N ARG A 155 -15.77 -23.18 4.12
CA ARG A 155 -16.19 -24.25 3.21
C ARG A 155 -15.20 -24.48 2.07
N PHE A 156 -14.35 -23.51 1.75
CA PHE A 156 -13.47 -23.54 0.57
C PHE A 156 -11.99 -23.59 0.94
N CYS A 157 -11.58 -22.85 1.95
CA CYS A 157 -10.17 -22.74 2.36
C CYS A 157 -9.99 -23.02 3.85
N SER A 158 -8.74 -23.28 4.24
CA SER A 158 -8.43 -23.43 5.66
C SER A 158 -8.49 -22.08 6.39
N PHE A 159 -8.57 -22.14 7.71
CA PHE A 159 -8.48 -20.94 8.54
C PHE A 159 -7.11 -20.25 8.41
N ASP A 160 -6.04 -21.04 8.30
CA ASP A 160 -4.67 -20.53 8.13
C ASP A 160 -4.51 -19.77 6.80
N ASP A 161 -5.16 -20.24 5.72
CA ASP A 161 -5.16 -19.53 4.43
C ASP A 161 -5.80 -18.15 4.55
N LEU A 162 -6.93 -18.04 5.28
CA LEU A 162 -7.62 -16.77 5.51
C LEU A 162 -6.75 -15.80 6.31
N LEU A 163 -6.15 -16.28 7.41
CA LEU A 163 -5.23 -15.47 8.21
C LEU A 163 -4.01 -15.03 7.41
N ALA A 164 -3.51 -15.88 6.52
CA ALA A 164 -2.39 -15.54 5.64
C ALA A 164 -2.75 -14.41 4.65
N VAL A 165 -4.00 -14.33 4.17
CA VAL A 165 -4.47 -13.19 3.37
C VAL A 165 -4.43 -11.91 4.20
N ALA A 166 -5.02 -11.92 5.40
CA ALA A 166 -5.03 -10.77 6.29
C ALA A 166 -3.61 -10.29 6.66
N ASN A 167 -2.71 -11.21 6.99
CA ASN A 167 -1.33 -10.89 7.36
C ASN A 167 -0.49 -10.32 6.19
N ARG A 168 -0.90 -10.52 4.94
CA ARG A 168 -0.25 -9.92 3.75
C ARG A 168 -0.75 -8.51 3.45
N MET A 169 -1.85 -8.08 4.05
CA MET A 169 -2.39 -6.74 3.84
C MET A 169 -1.63 -5.72 4.70
N GLU A 170 -1.10 -4.68 4.06
CA GLU A 170 -0.48 -3.56 4.77
C GLU A 170 -1.52 -2.64 5.42
N SER A 171 -2.71 -2.55 4.82
CA SER A 171 -3.82 -1.72 5.27
C SER A 171 -5.15 -2.34 4.86
N ALA A 172 -6.22 -1.91 5.54
CA ALA A 172 -7.57 -2.33 5.20
C ALA A 172 -7.99 -1.77 3.83
N LEU A 173 -8.62 -2.61 3.02
CA LEU A 173 -9.20 -2.21 1.75
C LEU A 173 -10.51 -1.44 1.96
N PRO A 174 -10.89 -0.52 1.05
CA PRO A 174 -12.23 0.04 1.01
C PRO A 174 -13.27 -1.09 1.02
N ARG A 175 -14.41 -0.87 1.70
CA ARG A 175 -15.43 -1.92 1.87
C ARG A 175 -15.90 -2.44 0.51
N VAL A 176 -15.58 -3.71 0.27
CA VAL A 176 -16.19 -4.54 -0.76
C VAL A 176 -17.36 -5.27 -0.09
N ASN A 177 -18.46 -5.47 -0.82
CA ASN A 177 -19.54 -6.33 -0.39
C ASN A 177 -19.55 -7.54 -1.31
N ALA A 178 -19.02 -8.65 -0.83
CA ALA A 178 -18.88 -9.88 -1.61
C ALA A 178 -20.23 -10.53 -1.93
N GLY A 179 -21.28 -10.23 -1.17
CA GLY A 179 -22.58 -10.87 -1.32
C GLY A 179 -22.54 -12.37 -1.00
N GLU A 180 -23.36 -13.16 -1.69
CA GLU A 180 -23.51 -14.60 -1.46
C GLU A 180 -22.71 -15.43 -2.48
N PRO A 181 -22.17 -16.60 -2.07
CA PRO A 181 -21.49 -17.49 -2.99
C PRO A 181 -22.45 -18.01 -4.05
N PRO A 182 -21.95 -18.34 -5.25
CA PRO A 182 -22.78 -18.96 -6.28
C PRO A 182 -23.36 -20.29 -5.78
N SER A 183 -24.66 -20.49 -5.97
CA SER A 183 -25.36 -21.73 -5.58
C SER A 183 -25.06 -22.91 -6.50
N ALA A 184 -24.57 -22.63 -7.71
CA ALA A 184 -24.09 -23.61 -8.68
C ALA A 184 -23.19 -22.93 -9.74
N LEU A 185 -22.32 -23.74 -10.35
CA LEU A 185 -21.52 -23.39 -11.52
C LEU A 185 -22.29 -23.76 -12.80
N ASP A 186 -22.19 -22.93 -13.84
CA ASP A 186 -22.77 -23.21 -15.15
C ASP A 186 -21.91 -24.23 -15.92
N LEU A 187 -22.47 -25.41 -16.18
CA LEU A 187 -21.79 -26.51 -16.87
C LEU A 187 -22.13 -26.58 -18.36
N SER A 188 -22.97 -25.67 -18.88
CA SER A 188 -23.46 -25.68 -20.27
C SER A 188 -22.32 -25.68 -21.30
N ILE A 189 -21.22 -24.99 -20.99
CA ILE A 189 -20.00 -24.93 -21.81
C ILE A 189 -19.39 -26.33 -21.99
N LEU A 190 -19.33 -27.14 -20.93
CA LEU A 190 -18.85 -28.52 -21.00
C LEU A 190 -19.88 -29.43 -21.65
N GLU A 191 -21.18 -29.20 -21.45
CA GLU A 191 -22.25 -30.00 -22.06
C GLU A 191 -22.30 -29.84 -23.59
N GLY A 192 -22.06 -28.63 -24.10
CA GLY A 192 -22.02 -28.30 -25.53
C GLY A 192 -20.75 -28.76 -26.27
N LEU A 193 -19.69 -29.15 -25.55
CA LEU A 193 -18.40 -29.46 -26.15
C LEU A 193 -18.44 -30.77 -26.98
N ARG A 194 -18.26 -30.66 -28.30
CA ARG A 194 -18.09 -31.80 -29.22
C ARG A 194 -16.70 -32.44 -29.05
N ALA A 195 -16.57 -33.37 -28.10
CA ALA A 195 -15.35 -34.14 -27.90
C ALA A 195 -15.38 -35.49 -28.65
N ARG A 196 -14.22 -35.93 -29.18
CA ARG A 196 -14.02 -37.26 -29.78
C ARG A 196 -12.84 -37.99 -29.11
N GLY A 197 -12.88 -39.32 -29.10
CA GLY A 197 -11.80 -40.15 -28.52
C GLY A 197 -11.53 -39.83 -27.05
N GLY A 198 -10.26 -39.76 -26.65
CA GLY A 198 -9.84 -39.52 -25.26
C GLY A 198 -10.37 -38.22 -24.62
N GLN A 199 -10.67 -37.18 -25.42
CA GLN A 199 -11.29 -35.96 -24.88
C GLN A 199 -12.72 -36.19 -24.38
N ALA A 200 -13.46 -37.16 -24.95
CA ALA A 200 -14.82 -37.46 -24.54
C ALA A 200 -14.85 -38.16 -23.16
N GLU A 201 -13.82 -38.92 -22.83
CA GLU A 201 -13.66 -39.53 -21.51
C GLU A 201 -13.30 -38.48 -20.45
N VAL A 202 -12.32 -37.60 -20.73
CA VAL A 202 -11.95 -36.50 -19.84
C VAL A 202 -13.14 -35.57 -19.57
N ARG A 203 -13.89 -35.20 -20.61
CA ARG A 203 -15.13 -34.40 -20.49
C ARG A 203 -16.14 -35.06 -19.55
N ARG A 204 -16.43 -36.35 -19.72
CA ARG A 204 -17.38 -37.09 -18.85
C ARG A 204 -16.92 -37.17 -17.41
N ARG A 205 -15.60 -37.30 -17.18
CA ARG A 205 -15.01 -37.26 -15.84
C ARG A 205 -15.25 -35.88 -15.19
N LEU A 206 -14.90 -34.79 -15.90
CA LEU A 206 -15.06 -33.43 -15.40
C LEU A 206 -16.53 -33.08 -15.11
N LEU A 207 -17.47 -33.46 -15.98
CA LEU A 207 -18.90 -33.24 -15.73
C LEU A 207 -19.36 -33.90 -14.42
N ARG A 208 -19.03 -35.18 -14.20
CA ARG A 208 -19.37 -35.88 -12.95
C ARG A 208 -18.71 -35.24 -11.72
N GLU A 209 -17.51 -34.70 -11.89
CA GLU A 209 -16.79 -34.00 -10.83
C GLU A 209 -17.46 -32.67 -10.48
N PHE A 210 -17.80 -31.85 -11.48
CA PHE A 210 -18.41 -30.55 -11.26
C PHE A 210 -19.89 -30.66 -10.84
N GLU A 211 -20.60 -31.72 -11.24
CA GLU A 211 -21.92 -32.05 -10.69
C GLU A 211 -21.87 -32.43 -9.21
N ARG A 212 -20.82 -33.15 -8.78
CA ARG A 212 -20.55 -33.41 -7.35
C ARG A 212 -20.26 -32.10 -6.63
N TYR A 213 -19.42 -31.25 -7.22
CA TYR A 213 -19.10 -29.94 -6.68
C TYR A 213 -20.34 -29.05 -6.52
N ASN A 214 -21.22 -29.00 -7.54
CA ASN A 214 -22.49 -28.27 -7.48
C ASN A 214 -23.45 -28.82 -6.41
N ARG A 215 -23.41 -30.13 -6.11
CA ARG A 215 -24.17 -30.69 -4.99
C ARG A 215 -23.61 -30.21 -3.65
N ALA A 216 -22.30 -30.22 -3.48
CA ALA A 216 -21.64 -29.71 -2.27
C ALA A 216 -21.85 -28.19 -2.08
N LEU A 217 -21.86 -27.39 -3.16
CA LEU A 217 -22.16 -25.96 -3.11
C LEU A 217 -23.57 -25.68 -2.55
N ARG A 218 -24.56 -26.49 -2.93
CA ARG A 218 -25.93 -26.40 -2.42
C ARG A 218 -26.09 -26.86 -0.97
N SER A 219 -25.17 -27.68 -0.47
CA SER A 219 -25.14 -28.09 0.94
C SER A 219 -24.57 -26.96 1.79
N ALA A 220 -25.31 -26.49 2.81
CA ALA A 220 -24.89 -25.34 3.60
C ALA A 220 -23.66 -25.62 4.49
N ASP A 221 -23.48 -26.87 4.94
CA ASP A 221 -22.53 -27.23 6.00
C ASP A 221 -21.36 -28.12 5.54
N GLU A 222 -21.34 -28.50 4.25
CA GLU A 222 -20.27 -29.37 3.73
C GLU A 222 -19.03 -28.56 3.34
N PHE A 223 -17.84 -29.08 3.70
CA PHE A 223 -16.58 -28.60 3.18
C PHE A 223 -16.49 -28.98 1.69
N VAL A 224 -16.38 -27.95 0.85
CA VAL A 224 -16.35 -28.07 -0.61
C VAL A 224 -14.90 -28.12 -1.12
N GLY A 225 -14.01 -27.35 -0.49
CA GLY A 225 -12.63 -27.17 -0.94
C GLY A 225 -12.49 -26.31 -2.20
N LEU A 226 -11.27 -25.82 -2.43
CA LEU A 226 -10.93 -25.13 -3.67
C LEU A 226 -10.89 -26.13 -4.84
N PRO A 227 -11.35 -25.72 -6.03
CA PRO A 227 -11.31 -26.59 -7.20
C PRO A 227 -9.88 -26.82 -7.68
N ASP A 228 -9.52 -28.09 -7.93
CA ASP A 228 -8.25 -28.43 -8.58
C ASP A 228 -8.36 -28.24 -10.10
N LEU A 229 -8.04 -27.02 -10.55
CA LEU A 229 -8.05 -26.63 -11.96
C LEU A 229 -6.86 -27.19 -12.75
N ASP A 230 -5.85 -27.74 -12.08
CA ASP A 230 -4.64 -28.27 -12.73
C ASP A 230 -4.75 -29.73 -13.13
N SER A 231 -5.71 -30.45 -12.56
CA SER A 231 -6.08 -31.81 -12.94
C SER A 231 -6.62 -31.95 -14.39
N ALA A 232 -7.03 -30.84 -15.02
CA ALA A 232 -7.57 -30.83 -16.38
C ALA A 232 -6.48 -30.85 -17.47
N SER A 233 -6.77 -31.49 -18.61
CA SER A 233 -5.86 -31.47 -19.77
C SER A 233 -5.67 -30.06 -20.31
N ASN A 234 -4.49 -29.75 -20.87
CA ASN A 234 -4.12 -28.38 -21.30
C ASN A 234 -5.14 -27.70 -22.22
N GLY A 235 -5.89 -28.46 -23.04
CA GLY A 235 -6.94 -27.92 -23.91
C GLY A 235 -8.26 -27.54 -23.20
N LEU A 236 -8.53 -28.09 -22.02
CA LEU A 236 -9.77 -27.85 -21.26
C LEU A 236 -9.59 -26.88 -20.08
N LYS A 237 -8.34 -26.61 -19.68
CA LYS A 237 -8.01 -25.63 -18.60
C LYS A 237 -8.69 -24.27 -18.77
N PRO A 238 -8.73 -23.64 -19.98
CA PRO A 238 -9.41 -22.36 -20.16
C PRO A 238 -10.91 -22.43 -19.85
N LEU A 239 -11.57 -23.53 -20.24
CA LEU A 239 -13.00 -23.73 -20.00
C LEU A 239 -13.29 -23.96 -18.52
N CYS A 240 -12.46 -24.74 -17.82
CA CYS A 240 -12.58 -24.89 -16.38
C CYS A 240 -12.46 -23.53 -15.67
N ARG A 241 -11.49 -22.69 -16.06
CA ARG A 241 -11.36 -21.34 -15.50
C ARG A 241 -12.60 -20.47 -15.74
N GLU A 242 -13.20 -20.55 -16.92
CA GLU A 242 -14.45 -19.83 -17.24
C GLU A 242 -15.60 -20.27 -16.31
N ILE A 243 -15.77 -21.58 -16.11
CA ILE A 243 -16.83 -22.17 -15.28
C ILE A 243 -16.68 -21.75 -13.81
N PHE A 244 -15.45 -21.74 -13.30
CA PHE A 244 -15.17 -21.39 -11.91
C PHE A 244 -15.05 -19.89 -11.66
N ARG A 245 -15.01 -19.07 -12.72
CA ARG A 245 -14.84 -17.60 -12.61
C ARG A 245 -15.81 -16.94 -11.62
N PRO A 246 -17.11 -17.25 -11.58
CA PRO A 246 -18.02 -16.63 -10.61
C PRO A 246 -17.66 -16.97 -9.16
N LEU A 247 -17.21 -18.20 -8.90
CA LEU A 247 -16.77 -18.62 -7.57
C LEU A 247 -15.44 -17.98 -7.19
N SER A 248 -14.47 -17.94 -8.11
CA SER A 248 -13.18 -17.29 -7.87
C SER A 248 -13.36 -15.80 -7.57
N ALA A 249 -14.19 -15.09 -8.32
CA ALA A 249 -14.50 -13.68 -8.08
C ALA A 249 -15.13 -13.48 -6.69
N TRP A 250 -16.12 -14.30 -6.33
CA TRP A 250 -16.72 -14.24 -4.99
C TRP A 250 -15.70 -14.54 -3.88
N LEU A 251 -14.83 -15.54 -4.06
CA LEU A 251 -13.79 -15.88 -3.08
C LEU A 251 -12.79 -14.74 -2.89
N GLU A 252 -12.37 -14.09 -3.97
CA GLU A 252 -11.48 -12.93 -3.92
C GLU A 252 -12.11 -11.77 -3.14
N ASP A 253 -13.36 -11.43 -3.47
CA ASP A 253 -14.10 -10.36 -2.80
C ASP A 253 -14.38 -10.70 -1.33
N ALA A 254 -14.83 -11.94 -1.04
CA ALA A 254 -15.19 -12.37 0.30
C ALA A 254 -13.97 -12.50 1.22
N ALA A 255 -12.88 -13.09 0.73
CA ALA A 255 -11.63 -13.16 1.50
C ALA A 255 -11.04 -11.77 1.69
N GLY A 256 -11.16 -10.90 0.68
CA GLY A 256 -10.74 -9.50 0.76
C GLY A 256 -11.52 -8.71 1.81
N GLU A 257 -12.85 -8.82 1.80
CA GLU A 257 -13.75 -8.19 2.80
C GLU A 257 -13.42 -8.69 4.21
N TRP A 258 -13.38 -10.01 4.39
CA TRP A 258 -13.09 -10.64 5.68
C TRP A 258 -11.73 -10.23 6.25
N ALA A 259 -10.68 -10.29 5.41
CA ALA A 259 -9.33 -9.90 5.81
C ALA A 259 -9.23 -8.40 6.09
N SER A 260 -9.89 -7.58 5.28
CA SER A 260 -9.92 -6.13 5.45
C SER A 260 -10.57 -5.73 6.77
N ASP A 261 -11.69 -6.34 7.15
CA ASP A 261 -12.37 -6.04 8.41
C ASP A 261 -11.51 -6.41 9.63
N LEU A 262 -10.80 -7.54 9.57
CA LEU A 262 -9.85 -7.96 10.59
C LEU A 262 -8.67 -6.98 10.72
N VAL A 263 -8.06 -6.61 9.59
CA VAL A 263 -6.95 -5.65 9.53
C VAL A 263 -7.39 -4.25 9.98
N ALA A 264 -8.60 -3.81 9.61
CA ALA A 264 -9.14 -2.53 10.02
C ALA A 264 -9.33 -2.48 11.55
N PHE A 265 -9.79 -3.57 12.15
CA PHE A 265 -9.92 -3.68 13.59
C PHE A 265 -8.54 -3.61 14.28
N TYR A 266 -7.58 -4.40 13.80
CA TYR A 266 -6.21 -4.39 14.29
C TYR A 266 -5.56 -3.01 14.20
N CYS A 267 -5.68 -2.32 13.06
CA CYS A 267 -5.14 -0.96 12.89
C CYS A 267 -5.75 0.02 13.89
N ARG A 268 -7.09 0.00 14.08
CA ARG A 268 -7.74 0.86 15.08
C ARG A 268 -7.24 0.59 16.49
N GLN A 269 -7.01 -0.68 16.85
CA GLN A 269 -6.45 -1.03 18.15
C GLN A 269 -5.03 -0.49 18.31
N ARG A 270 -4.14 -0.74 17.34
CA ARG A 270 -2.78 -0.19 17.36
C ARG A 270 -2.76 1.33 17.46
N HIS A 271 -3.63 2.01 16.72
CA HIS A 271 -3.72 3.47 16.71
C HIS A 271 -4.17 4.02 18.08
N ARG A 272 -5.10 3.34 18.76
CA ARG A 272 -5.48 3.68 20.14
C ARG A 272 -4.31 3.55 21.12
N ASP A 273 -3.43 2.57 20.88
CA ASP A 273 -2.21 2.37 21.67
C ASP A 273 -1.05 3.29 21.22
N GLY A 274 -1.26 4.12 20.19
CA GLY A 274 -0.25 5.05 19.67
C GLY A 274 0.83 4.39 18.82
N LEU A 275 0.58 3.18 18.32
CA LEU A 275 1.55 2.38 17.57
C LEU A 275 1.32 2.52 16.07
N LEU A 276 2.32 3.02 15.35
CA LEU A 276 2.27 3.30 13.92
C LEU A 276 3.26 2.43 13.15
N THR A 277 2.85 1.88 12.02
CA THR A 277 3.76 1.27 11.04
C THR A 277 4.28 2.33 10.06
N PHE A 278 5.10 1.91 9.10
CA PHE A 278 5.46 2.76 7.97
C PHE A 278 4.28 3.05 7.05
N SER A 279 3.39 2.07 6.82
CA SER A 279 2.22 2.24 5.93
C SER A 279 1.12 3.12 6.54
N ASP A 280 1.18 3.41 7.85
CA ASP A 280 0.28 4.35 8.52
C ASP A 280 0.68 5.84 8.28
N GLN A 281 1.89 6.10 7.77
CA GLN A 281 2.47 7.45 7.55
C GLN A 281 2.31 7.89 6.11
#